data_AF-A0AAW6H2F3-F1
#
_entry.id   AF-A0AAW6H2F3-F1
#
_cell.length_a   1.000
_cell.length_b   1.000
_cell.length_c   1.000
_cell.angle_alpha   90.00
_cell.angle_beta   90.00
_cell.angle_gamma   90.00
#
_symmetry.space_group_name_H-M   'P 1'
#
loop_
_entity.id
_entity.type
_entity.pdbx_description
1 polymer ?
#
loop_
_entity_poly.entity_id
_entity_poly.type
_entity_poly.pdbx_seq_one_letter_code
_entity_poly.pdbx_strand_id
1 'polypeptide(L)' 'MGGGMMKDVITPPHTQHLYPYRWSLEDAVFTKDKGKVFSCFACGGGSTMGYKIAGYDVIGCNEIDPRMMKCYETNHHPQ' A
#
# COMPACT_ATOMS: atom_id res chain seq x y z
N MET A 1 -26.20 -19.97 18.64
CA MET A 1 -24.81 -19.94 18.13
C MET A 1 -24.86 -19.47 16.68
N GLY A 2 -24.24 -18.39 16.23
CA GLY A 2 -23.48 -17.35 16.89
C GLY A 2 -23.93 -15.99 16.36
N GLY A 3 -23.87 -14.98 17.23
CA GLY A 3 -24.17 -13.61 16.86
C GLY A 3 -23.09 -13.08 15.91
N GLY A 4 -23.48 -12.72 14.70
CA GLY A 4 -22.68 -11.86 13.86
C GLY A 4 -22.70 -10.47 14.48
N MET A 5 -21.58 -10.07 15.10
CA MET A 5 -21.35 -8.69 15.50
C MET A 5 -21.41 -7.82 14.24
N MET A 6 -22.53 -7.10 14.06
CA MET A 6 -22.57 -5.92 13.22
C MET A 6 -21.52 -4.97 13.79
N LYS A 7 -20.44 -4.76 13.05
CA LYS A 7 -19.36 -3.85 13.43
C LYS A 7 -19.97 -2.47 13.60
N ASP A 8 -19.99 -2.01 14.86
CA ASP A 8 -20.70 -0.83 15.32
C ASP A 8 -20.41 0.40 14.44
N VAL A 9 -21.48 0.95 13.86
CA VAL A 9 -21.49 2.31 13.32
C VAL A 9 -21.56 3.25 14.52
N ILE A 10 -20.42 3.67 15.03
CA ILE A 10 -20.32 4.84 15.90
C ILE A 10 -19.25 5.78 15.32
N THR A 11 -19.69 6.80 14.59
CA THR A 11 -18.93 8.05 14.47
C THR A 11 -19.91 9.24 14.42
N PRO A 12 -19.67 10.31 15.21
CA PRO A 12 -20.58 11.45 15.42
C PRO A 12 -20.56 12.44 14.22
N PRO A 13 -21.46 13.45 14.17
CA PRO A 13 -21.66 14.27 12.99
C PRO A 13 -20.63 15.40 12.93
N HIS A 14 -19.45 15.13 12.36
CA HIS A 14 -18.49 16.19 12.01
C HIS A 14 -17.84 15.89 10.66
N THR A 15 -18.12 16.76 9.69
CA THR A 15 -17.51 16.85 8.34
C THR A 15 -17.31 15.52 7.63
N GLN A 16 -18.33 15.13 6.87
CA GLN A 16 -18.27 13.98 5.97
C GLN A 16 -17.17 14.22 4.93
N HIS A 17 -16.02 13.56 5.08
CA HIS A 17 -14.96 13.59 4.08
C HIS A 17 -15.49 13.01 2.76
N LEU A 18 -15.08 13.62 1.63
CA LEU A 18 -15.47 13.17 0.28
C LEU A 18 -15.09 11.69 0.04
N TYR A 19 -14.04 11.23 0.71
CA TYR A 19 -13.54 9.87 0.60
C TYR A 19 -13.68 9.17 1.96
N PRO A 20 -14.33 8.00 2.01
CA PRO A 20 -14.24 7.15 3.18
C PRO A 20 -12.80 6.65 3.23
N TYR A 21 -11.98 7.16 4.16
CA TYR A 21 -10.59 6.71 4.38
C TYR A 21 -10.49 5.27 4.94
N ARG A 22 -11.45 4.42 4.58
CA ARG A 22 -11.49 3.00 4.90
C ARG A 22 -10.65 2.29 3.86
N TRP A 23 -9.44 1.93 4.25
CA TRP A 23 -8.55 1.14 3.42
C TRP A 23 -7.91 0.06 4.29
N SER A 24 -7.64 -1.09 3.67
CA SER A 24 -6.90 -2.20 4.25
C SER A 24 -5.92 -2.71 3.19
N LEU A 25 -4.82 -3.34 3.62
CA LEU A 25 -3.90 -3.95 2.67
C LEU A 25 -4.50 -5.22 2.03
N GLU A 26 -5.36 -5.94 2.76
CA GLU A 26 -6.04 -7.15 2.29
C GLU A 26 -7.01 -6.89 1.14
N ASP A 27 -7.66 -5.72 1.13
CA ASP A 27 -8.60 -5.31 0.07
C ASP A 27 -7.91 -4.59 -1.11
N ALA A 28 -6.58 -4.42 -1.06
CA ALA A 28 -5.84 -3.69 -2.09
C ALA A 28 -5.75 -4.49 -3.41
N VAL A 29 -6.08 -3.83 -4.53
CA VAL A 29 -5.98 -4.41 -5.88
C VAL A 29 -4.76 -3.84 -6.60
N PHE A 30 -3.84 -4.72 -7.01
CA PHE A 30 -2.61 -4.35 -7.72
C PHE A 30 -2.71 -4.69 -9.22
N THR A 31 -3.31 -3.79 -10.00
CA THR A 31 -3.70 -4.06 -11.40
C THR A 31 -2.53 -4.19 -12.38
N LYS A 32 -1.42 -3.48 -12.14
CA LYS A 32 -0.22 -3.45 -13.00
C LYS A 32 -0.47 -3.02 -14.46
N ASP A 33 -1.60 -2.36 -14.73
CA ASP A 33 -2.05 -1.95 -16.05
C ASP A 33 -1.62 -0.52 -16.45
N LYS A 34 -1.00 0.24 -15.52
CA LYS A 34 -0.59 1.63 -15.77
C LYS A 34 0.81 1.79 -16.35
N GLY A 35 1.57 0.71 -16.44
CA GLY A 35 2.92 0.70 -17.01
C GLY A 35 3.99 0.33 -15.99
N LYS A 36 5.25 0.34 -16.44
CA LYS A 36 6.41 -0.09 -15.66
C LYS A 36 7.15 1.12 -15.10
N VAL A 37 7.53 1.03 -13.82
CA VAL A 37 8.25 2.10 -13.13
C VAL A 37 9.43 1.56 -12.35
N PHE A 38 10.46 2.40 -12.23
CA PHE A 38 11.65 2.13 -11.42
C PHE A 38 11.72 3.16 -10.29
N SER A 39 11.93 2.72 -9.05
CA SER A 39 11.92 3.58 -7.87
C SER A 39 13.34 4.01 -7.47
N CYS A 40 13.64 5.31 -7.49
CA CYS A 40 14.93 5.84 -7.05
C CYS A 40 14.86 6.34 -5.61
N PHE A 41 15.92 6.09 -4.82
CA PHE A 41 16.00 6.45 -3.39
C PHE A 41 14.81 5.87 -2.61
N ALA A 42 14.59 4.56 -2.80
CA ALA A 42 13.37 3.90 -2.40
C ALA A 42 13.25 3.71 -0.87
N CYS A 43 14.34 3.83 -0.13
CA CYS A 43 14.39 3.58 1.31
C CYS A 43 13.73 2.22 1.63
N GLY A 44 12.84 2.17 2.62
CA GLY A 44 12.07 0.95 2.94
C GLY A 44 10.89 0.63 2.00
N GLY A 45 10.67 1.42 0.94
CA GLY A 45 9.71 1.10 -0.13
C GLY A 45 8.33 1.77 -0.05
N GLY A 46 8.15 2.83 0.74
CA GLY A 46 6.86 3.52 0.83
C GLY A 46 6.29 3.96 -0.54
N SER A 47 7.12 4.55 -1.39
CA SER A 47 6.74 4.94 -2.76
C SER A 47 6.44 3.73 -3.65
N THR A 48 7.16 2.60 -3.46
CA THR A 48 6.89 1.35 -4.18
C THR A 48 5.49 0.85 -3.89
N MET A 49 5.05 0.86 -2.62
CA MET A 49 3.66 0.51 -2.29
C MET A 49 2.67 1.46 -2.96
N GLY A 50 2.94 2.77 -2.94
CA GLY A 50 2.10 3.77 -3.61
C GLY A 50 1.94 3.52 -5.11
N TYR A 51 3.03 3.22 -5.82
CA TYR A 51 2.98 2.86 -7.24
C TYR A 51 2.16 1.59 -7.51
N LYS A 52 2.33 0.56 -6.67
CA LYS A 52 1.56 -0.69 -6.76
C LYS A 52 0.06 -0.40 -6.62
N ILE A 53 -0.35 0.36 -5.59
CA ILE A 53 -1.76 0.73 -5.35
C ILE A 53 -2.32 1.58 -6.50
N ALA A 54 -1.48 2.44 -7.10
CA ALA A 54 -1.88 3.24 -8.26
C ALA A 54 -1.97 2.44 -9.57
N GLY A 55 -1.64 1.14 -9.56
CA GLY A 55 -1.75 0.24 -10.71
C GLY A 55 -0.50 0.14 -11.59
N TYR A 56 0.65 0.63 -11.12
CA TYR A 56 1.93 0.47 -11.82
C TYR A 56 2.63 -0.84 -11.45
N ASP A 57 3.37 -1.41 -12.39
CA ASP A 57 4.28 -2.54 -12.19
C ASP A 57 5.66 -2.01 -11.81
N VAL A 58 6.00 -2.07 -10.52
CA VAL A 58 7.32 -1.65 -10.03
C VAL A 58 8.33 -2.73 -10.37
N ILE A 59 9.25 -2.43 -11.28
CA ILE A 59 10.21 -3.41 -11.84
C ILE A 59 11.59 -3.38 -11.17
N GLY A 60 11.82 -2.43 -10.27
CA GLY A 60 13.07 -2.35 -9.53
C GLY A 60 13.18 -1.11 -8.68
N CYS A 61 14.22 -1.08 -7.86
CA CYS A 61 14.57 0.07 -7.03
C CYS A 61 16.08 0.31 -6.99
N ASN A 62 16.45 1.56 -6.73
CA ASN A 62 17.82 1.95 -6.38
C ASN A 62 17.82 2.53 -4.97
N GLU A 63 18.62 1.93 -4.07
CA GLU A 63 18.81 2.37 -2.69
C GLU A 63 20.21 1.96 -2.23
N ILE A 64 20.90 2.87 -1.55
CA ILE A 64 22.30 2.72 -1.15
C ILE A 64 22.46 2.25 0.29
N ASP A 65 21.50 2.54 1.18
CA ASP A 65 21.55 2.07 2.56
C ASP A 65 21.14 0.58 2.61
N PRO A 66 22.06 -0.34 2.94
CA PRO A 66 21.76 -1.77 2.97
C PRO A 66 20.73 -2.15 4.04
N ARG A 67 20.59 -1.37 5.12
CA ARG A 67 19.57 -1.60 6.15
C ARG A 67 18.19 -1.26 5.61
N MET A 68 18.08 -0.18 4.81
CA MET A 68 16.84 0.18 4.16
C MET A 68 16.48 -0.82 3.07
N MET A 69 17.45 -1.31 2.30
CA MET A 69 17.19 -2.38 1.34
C MET A 69 16.72 -3.68 1.99
N LYS A 70 17.27 -4.05 3.16
CA LYS A 70 16.75 -5.21 3.90
C LYS A 70 15.27 -5.05 4.28
N CYS A 71 14.86 -3.86 4.71
CA CYS A 71 13.45 -3.55 4.97
C CYS A 71 12.62 -3.62 3.68
N TYR A 72 13.14 -3.07 2.58
CA TYR A 72 12.49 -3.10 1.27
C TYR A 72 12.26 -4.54 0.79
N GLU A 73 13.29 -5.39 0.83
CA GLU A 73 13.21 -6.81 0.43
C GLU A 73 12.20 -7.59 1.26
N THR A 74 12.19 -7.36 2.57
CA THR A 74 11.24 -7.98 3.51
C THR A 74 9.80 -7.57 3.22
N ASN A 75 9.56 -6.32 2.81
CA ASN A 75 8.23 -5.78 2.58
C ASN A 75 7.69 -6.00 1.16
N HIS A 76 8.58 -6.07 0.17
CA HIS A 76 8.18 -6.02 -1.24
C HIS A 76 8.56 -7.24 -2.06
N HIS A 77 9.43 -8.10 -1.56
CA HIS A 77 9.88 -9.33 -2.21
C HIS A 77 10.22 -9.12 -3.71
N PRO A 78 11.17 -8.21 -4.02
CA PRO A 78 11.62 -8.00 -5.40
C PRO A 78 12.17 -9.32 -6.00
N GLN A 79 11.94 -9.52 -7.29
CA GLN A 79 12.35 -10.72 -8.05
C GLN A 79 13.43 -10.38 -9.07
#